data_AF-A0A974NSZ6-F1
#
_entry.id   AF-A0A974NSZ6-F1
#
_cell.length_a   1.000
_cell.length_b   1.000
_cell.length_c   1.000
_cell.angle_alpha   90.00
_cell.angle_beta   90.00
_cell.angle_gamma   90.00
#
_symmetry.space_group_name_H-M   'P 1'
#
loop_
_entity.id
_entity.type
_entity.pdbx_description
1 polymer ?
#
loop_
_entity_poly.entity_id
_entity_poly.type
_entity_poly.pdbx_seq_one_letter_code
_entity_poly.pdbx_strand_id
1 'polypeptide(L)'
;MPYKALAIVALVVFVLAIVGLPAAVAMIRNHPERRLIYKLTPLTALSFILWGVLLAWAITGIRDDAVMSRLFARARRSRYLPTMIGGLVLVGMVGTALTL
;
A
#
# COMPACT_ATOMS: atom_id res chain seq x y z
N MET A 1 14.84 -26.26 4.22
CA MET A 1 14.53 -24.95 4.84
C MET A 1 15.12 -23.72 4.13
N PRO A 2 16.32 -23.72 3.50
CA PRO A 2 16.92 -22.48 2.96
C PRO A 2 16.16 -21.91 1.75
N TYR A 3 15.59 -22.77 0.91
CA TYR A 3 14.89 -22.36 -0.31
C TYR A 3 13.64 -21.50 -0.06
N LYS A 4 12.94 -21.70 1.07
CA LYS A 4 11.76 -20.90 1.44
C LYS A 4 12.14 -19.48 1.82
N ALA A 5 13.18 -19.32 2.64
CA ALA A 5 13.69 -18.00 3.01
C ALA A 5 14.23 -17.25 1.78
N LEU A 6 14.95 -17.96 0.91
CA LEU A 6 15.48 -17.41 -0.33
C LEU A 6 14.36 -16.94 -1.29
N ALA A 7 13.27 -17.71 -1.39
CA ALA A 7 12.10 -17.32 -2.18
C ALA A 7 11.40 -16.06 -1.64
N ILE A 8 11.28 -15.93 -0.31
CA ILE A 8 10.70 -14.73 0.31
C ILE A 8 11.59 -13.51 0.07
N VAL A 9 12.91 -13.65 0.26
CA VAL A 9 13.86 -12.58 -0.01
C VAL A 9 13.82 -12.17 -1.49
N ALA A 10 13.79 -13.13 -2.41
CA ALA A 10 13.67 -12.86 -3.84
C ALA A 10 12.36 -12.11 -4.18
N LEU A 11 11.24 -12.49 -3.56
CA LEU A 11 9.97 -11.80 -3.73
C LEU A 11 10.03 -10.36 -3.22
N VAL A 12 10.60 -10.13 -2.03
CA VAL A 12 10.75 -8.79 -1.46
C VAL A 12 11.62 -7.92 -2.35
N VAL A 13 12.77 -8.43 -2.80
CA VAL A 13 13.68 -7.72 -3.70
C VAL A 13 12.98 -7.40 -5.03
N PHE A 14 12.21 -8.33 -5.59
CA PHE A 14 11.45 -8.13 -6.81
C PHE A 14 10.39 -7.02 -6.67
N VAL A 15 9.64 -7.03 -5.57
CA VAL A 15 8.65 -5.97 -5.28
C VAL A 15 9.33 -4.61 -5.10
N LEU A 16 10.43 -4.55 -4.35
CA LEU A 16 11.19 -3.31 -4.18
C LEU A 16 11.76 -2.80 -5.51
N ALA A 17 12.22 -3.70 -6.39
CA ALA A 17 12.69 -3.35 -7.71
C ALA A 17 11.56 -2.73 -8.56
N ILE A 18 10.36 -3.34 -8.57
CA ILE A 18 9.19 -2.80 -9.29
C ILE A 18 8.77 -1.44 -8.72
N VAL A 19 8.75 -1.29 -7.40
CA VAL A 19 8.35 -0.04 -6.74
C VAL A 19 9.37 1.08 -6.98
N GLY A 20 10.67 0.76 -7.02
CA GLY A 20 11.75 1.72 -7.26
C GLY A 20 11.94 2.08 -8.73
N LEU A 21 11.46 1.25 -9.66
CA LEU A 21 11.65 1.43 -11.11
C LEU A 21 11.11 2.77 -11.63
N PRO A 22 9.90 3.24 -11.26
CA PRO A 22 9.39 4.54 -11.68
C PRO A 22 10.28 5.70 -11.22
N ALA A 23 10.81 5.65 -10.00
CA ALA A 23 11.72 6.68 -9.48
C ALA A 23 13.05 6.68 -10.24
N ALA A 24 13.61 5.50 -10.52
CA ALA A 24 14.83 5.36 -11.30
C ALA A 24 14.66 5.89 -12.73
N VAL A 25 13.55 5.52 -13.40
CA VAL A 25 13.23 6.01 -14.75
C VAL A 25 13.01 7.53 -14.75
N ALA A 26 12.29 8.06 -13.76
CA ALA A 26 12.07 9.50 -13.63
C ALA A 26 13.38 10.28 -13.42
N MET A 27 14.35 9.69 -12.71
CA MET A 27 15.69 10.26 -12.52
C MET A 27 16.49 10.26 -13.83
N ILE A 28 16.54 9.13 -14.54
CA ILE A 28 17.27 9.00 -15.81
C ILE A 28 16.71 9.94 -16.88
N ARG A 29 15.38 10.07 -16.95
CA ARG A 29 14.71 10.90 -17.96
C ARG A 29 14.57 12.38 -17.57
N ASN A 30 15.10 12.80 -16.41
CA ASN A 30 14.92 14.15 -15.87
C ASN A 30 13.46 14.62 -15.90
N HIS A 31 12.53 13.76 -15.48
CA HIS A 31 11.11 14.04 -15.54
C HIS A 31 10.76 15.32 -14.75
N PRO A 32 9.91 16.23 -15.29
CA PRO A 32 9.56 17.48 -14.61
C PRO A 32 8.97 17.23 -13.22
N GLU A 33 8.21 16.14 -13.07
CA GLU A 33 7.55 15.75 -11.82
C GLU A 33 8.34 14.74 -10.97
N ARG A 34 9.66 14.61 -11.18
CA ARG A 34 10.48 13.62 -10.44
C ARG A 34 10.30 13.71 -8.92
N ARG A 35 10.15 14.92 -8.36
CA ARG A 35 9.95 15.13 -6.91
C ARG A 35 8.65 14.50 -6.40
N LEU A 36 7.60 14.51 -7.21
CA LEU A 36 6.30 13.94 -6.85
C LEU A 36 6.38 12.41 -6.90
N ILE A 37 7.01 11.87 -7.95
CA ILE A 37 7.27 10.44 -8.10
C ILE A 37 8.09 9.92 -6.91
N TYR A 38 9.18 10.59 -6.54
CA TYR A 38 10.00 10.23 -5.37
C TYR A 38 9.22 10.22 -4.05
N LYS A 39 8.24 11.10 -3.87
CA LYS A 39 7.39 11.13 -2.67
C LYS A 39 6.37 10.00 -2.68
N LEU A 40 5.87 9.63 -3.86
CA LEU A 40 4.92 8.55 -4.02
C LEU A 40 5.58 7.18 -3.82
N THR A 41 6.81 6.98 -4.30
CA THR A 41 7.55 5.71 -4.19
C THR A 41 7.57 5.07 -2.79
N PRO A 42 7.94 5.77 -1.69
CA PRO A 42 7.88 5.19 -0.35
C PRO A 42 6.44 4.90 0.11
N LEU A 43 5.47 5.71 -0.32
CA LEU A 43 4.04 5.45 -0.06
C LEU A 43 3.58 4.16 -0.75
N THR A 44 4.00 3.96 -2.00
CA THR A 44 3.71 2.74 -2.77
C THR A 44 4.37 1.52 -2.13
N ALA A 45 5.62 1.65 -1.68
CA ALA A 45 6.32 0.57 -0.97
C ALA A 45 5.58 0.16 0.31
N LEU A 46 5.16 1.15 1.11
CA LEU A 46 4.41 0.92 2.33
C LEU A 46 3.04 0.27 2.06
N SER A 47 2.36 0.67 0.98
CA SER A 47 1.12 0.04 0.53
C SER A 47 1.32 -1.44 0.17
N PHE A 48 2.39 -1.78 -0.56
CA PHE A 48 2.71 -3.17 -0.88
C PHE A 48 3.06 -4.02 0.36
N ILE A 49 3.78 -3.44 1.31
CA ILE A 49 4.05 -4.11 2.60
C ILE A 49 2.73 -4.39 3.33
N LEU A 50 1.84 -3.40 3.39
CA LEU A 50 0.53 -3.55 4.02
C LEU A 50 -0.29 -4.67 3.33
N TRP A 51 -0.29 -4.72 2.00
CA TRP A 51 -0.91 -5.80 1.24
C TRP A 51 -0.31 -7.16 1.58
N GLY A 52 1.02 -7.25 1.71
CA GLY A 52 1.71 -8.48 2.12
C GLY A 52 1.29 -8.94 3.52
N VAL A 53 1.17 -8.01 4.47
CA VAL A 53 0.67 -8.29 5.82
C VAL A 53 -0.78 -8.76 5.77
N LEU A 54 -1.64 -8.12 4.98
CA LEU A 54 -3.05 -8.52 4.81
C LEU A 54 -3.18 -9.90 4.17
N LEU A 55 -2.36 -10.22 3.17
CA LEU A 55 -2.29 -11.55 2.56
C LEU A 55 -1.81 -12.60 3.56
N ALA A 56 -0.74 -12.32 4.30
CA ALA A 56 -0.26 -13.21 5.36
C ALA A 56 -1.33 -13.43 6.44
N TRP A 57 -2.05 -12.36 6.81
CA TRP A 57 -3.18 -12.42 7.73
C TRP A 57 -4.36 -13.24 7.18
N ALA A 58 -4.71 -13.05 5.91
CA ALA A 58 -5.75 -13.82 5.23
C ALA A 58 -5.42 -15.32 5.16
N ILE A 59 -4.15 -15.66 4.91
CA ILE A 59 -3.66 -17.05 4.85
C ILE A 59 -3.60 -17.68 6.24
N THR A 60 -3.17 -16.93 7.25
CA THR A 60 -3.08 -17.44 8.64
C THR A 60 -4.47 -17.63 9.27
N GLY A 61 -5.52 -17.02 8.73
CA GLY A 61 -6.90 -17.31 9.10
C GLY A 61 -7.25 -16.99 10.55
N ILE A 62 -6.40 -16.22 11.24
CA ILE A 62 -6.61 -15.82 12.63
C ILE A 62 -7.74 -14.78 12.65
N ARG A 63 -8.98 -15.27 12.75
CA ARG A 63 -10.17 -14.48 13.03
C ARG A 63 -10.18 -14.13 14.52
N ASP A 64 -9.48 -13.06 14.88
CA ASP A 64 -9.67 -12.41 16.18
C ASP A 64 -10.92 -11.51 16.13
N ASP A 65 -12.09 -12.15 16.07
CA ASP A 65 -13.40 -11.48 16.05
C ASP A 65 -13.59 -10.55 17.26
N ALA A 66 -12.91 -10.81 18.37
CA ALA A 66 -12.90 -9.96 19.57
C ALA A 66 -12.12 -8.65 19.39
N VAL A 67 -11.03 -8.65 18.62
CA VAL A 67 -10.25 -7.43 18.34
C VAL A 67 -10.92 -6.65 17.20
N MET A 68 -11.38 -7.34 16.16
CA MET A 68 -12.11 -6.69 15.07
C MET A 68 -13.43 -6.10 15.54
N SER A 69 -14.23 -6.79 16.35
CA SER A 69 -15.47 -6.20 16.89
C SER A 69 -15.21 -4.97 17.77
N ARG A 70 -14.12 -4.92 18.54
CA ARG A 70 -13.72 -3.74 19.31
C ARG A 70 -13.19 -2.62 18.42
N LEU A 71 -12.40 -2.94 17.40
CA LEU A 71 -11.88 -1.97 16.44
C LEU A 71 -13.02 -1.39 15.59
N PHE A 72 -13.93 -2.22 15.10
CA PHE A 72 -15.15 -1.83 14.39
C PHE A 72 -16.12 -1.10 15.31
N ALA A 73 -16.30 -1.49 16.58
CA ALA A 73 -17.13 -0.74 17.53
C ALA A 73 -16.53 0.64 17.82
N ARG A 74 -15.20 0.74 17.97
CA ARG A 74 -14.48 2.02 18.17
C ARG A 74 -14.45 2.87 16.90
N ALA A 75 -14.35 2.23 15.74
CA ALA A 75 -14.38 2.87 14.42
C ALA A 75 -15.79 3.36 14.06
N ARG A 76 -16.82 2.58 14.35
CA ARG A 76 -18.24 2.94 14.16
C ARG A 76 -18.67 4.07 15.09
N ARG A 77 -18.02 4.22 16.25
CA ARG A 77 -18.19 5.37 17.16
C ARG A 77 -17.57 6.66 16.61
N SER A 78 -16.61 6.56 15.68
CA SER A 78 -16.02 7.71 15.00
C SER A 78 -16.77 7.99 13.70
N ARG A 79 -17.63 9.01 13.71
CA ARG A 79 -18.37 9.50 12.53
C ARG A 79 -17.48 9.89 11.34
N TYR A 80 -16.17 10.05 11.58
CA TYR A 80 -15.19 10.57 10.62
C TYR A 80 -14.49 9.50 9.79
N LEU A 81 -14.48 8.23 10.21
CA LEU A 81 -13.79 7.16 9.49
C LEU A 81 -14.40 6.83 8.11
N PRO A 82 -15.73 6.65 7.98
CA PRO A 82 -16.31 6.46 6.65
C PRO A 82 -16.15 7.70 5.77
N THR A 83 -16.08 8.90 6.36
CA THR A 83 -15.83 10.16 5.63
C THR A 83 -14.39 10.29 5.15
N MET A 84 -13.41 9.84 5.95
CA MET A 84 -12.00 9.82 5.54
C MET A 84 -11.75 8.77 4.46
N ILE A 85 -12.32 7.57 4.59
CA ILE A 85 -12.21 6.53 3.55
C ILE A 85 -12.92 6.97 2.28
N GLY A 86 -14.14 7.53 2.38
CA GLY A 86 -14.86 8.09 1.25
C GLY A 86 -14.12 9.26 0.60
N GLY A 87 -13.52 10.14 1.42
CA GLY A 87 -12.68 11.24 0.94
C GLY A 87 -11.42 10.74 0.23
N LEU A 88 -10.75 9.72 0.76
CA LEU A 88 -9.56 9.13 0.14
C LEU A 88 -9.90 8.47 -1.21
N VAL A 89 -11.04 7.78 -1.30
CA VAL A 89 -11.55 7.19 -2.55
C VAL A 89 -11.94 8.28 -3.55
N LEU A 90 -12.61 9.35 -3.11
CA LEU A 90 -12.98 10.48 -3.97
C LEU A 90 -11.75 11.24 -4.48
N VAL A 91 -10.75 11.48 -3.64
CA VAL A 91 -9.47 12.09 -4.06
C VAL A 91 -8.75 11.19 -5.06
N GLY A 92 -8.77 9.87 -4.86
CA GLY A 92 -8.25 8.91 -5.83
C GLY A 92 -8.99 8.93 -7.17
N MET A 93 -10.32 9.05 -7.15
CA MET A 93 -11.16 9.16 -8.36
C MET A 93 -10.98 10.49 -9.10
N VAL A 94 -10.86 11.60 -8.38
CA VAL A 94 -10.62 12.92 -8.98
C VAL A 94 -9.22 12.98 -9.61
N GLY A 95 -8.22 12.38 -8.96
CA GLY A 95 -6.87 12.27 -9.52
C GLY A 95 -6.85 11.48 -10.83
N THR A 96 -7.63 10.40 -10.93
CA THR A 96 -7.74 9.61 -12.18
C THR A 96 -8.56 10.32 -13.25
N ALA A 97 -9.61 11.05 -12.89
CA ALA A 97 -10.44 11.80 -13.82
C ALA A 97 -9.76 13.06 -14.39
N LEU A 98 -8.79 13.66 -13.68
CA LEU A 98 -8.02 14.81 -14.17
C LEU A 98 -6.84 14.40 -15.06
N THR A 99 -6.43 13.13 -15.03
CA THR A 99 -5.36 12.57 -15.86
C THR A 99 -5.85 11.82 -17.10
N LEU A 100 -7.17 11.62 -17.22
CA LEU A 100 -7.87 11.06 -18.39
C LEU A 100 -8.30 12.19 -19.33
#